data_AF-A0A7S2EZF3-F1
#
_entry.id   AF-A0A7S2EZF3-F1
#
_cell.length_a   1.000
_cell.length_b   1.000
_cell.length_c   1.000
_cell.angle_alpha   90.00
_cell.angle_beta   90.00
_cell.angle_gamma   90.00
#
_symmetry.space_group_name_H-M   'P 1'
#
loop_
_entity.id
_entity.type
_entity.pdbx_description
1 polymer ?
#
loop_
_entity_poly.entity_id
_entity_poly.type
_entity_poly.pdbx_seq_one_letter_code
_entity_poly.pdbx_strand_id
1 'polypeptide(L)'
;ATSNRPPEDLYLNGLNRPLFLPFIPMLKEFCEVHDINSEVDYRLTTTGEEEDRRVYIFPNGKDEQRLLERKFYRICHGHVETGMQIETQGRRILVPKSAVNSNVAWFGF
;
A
#
# COMPACT_ATOMS: atom_id res chain seq x y z
N ALA A 1 -0.40 11.66 -14.77
CA ALA A 1 -0.29 11.74 -13.29
C ALA A 1 -1.58 11.22 -12.67
N THR A 2 -1.59 10.76 -11.42
CA THR A 2 -2.81 10.32 -10.71
C THR A 2 -2.95 11.08 -9.38
N SER A 3 -4.19 11.29 -8.93
CA SER A 3 -4.51 11.99 -7.68
C SER A 3 -5.82 11.45 -7.10
N ASN A 4 -5.89 11.37 -5.77
CA ASN A 4 -7.12 11.05 -5.05
C ASN A 4 -8.01 12.28 -4.80
N ARG A 5 -7.64 13.44 -5.36
CA ARG A 5 -8.36 14.72 -5.26
C ARG A 5 -8.45 15.37 -6.64
N PRO A 6 -9.53 16.09 -6.94
CA PRO A 6 -9.60 16.87 -8.16
C PRO A 6 -8.55 18.01 -8.14
N PRO A 7 -8.18 18.57 -9.31
CA PRO A 7 -7.13 19.58 -9.41
C PRO A 7 -7.27 20.77 -8.46
N GLU A 8 -8.48 21.29 -8.24
CA GLU A 8 -8.78 22.40 -7.32
C GLU A 8 -8.49 22.09 -5.84
N ASP A 9 -8.54 20.81 -5.49
CA ASP A 9 -8.35 20.34 -4.12
C ASP A 9 -6.94 19.79 -3.90
N LEU A 10 -6.05 19.88 -4.89
CA LEU A 10 -4.65 19.54 -4.72
C LEU A 10 -4.06 20.33 -3.55
N TYR A 11 -3.43 19.59 -2.63
CA TYR A 11 -2.85 20.12 -1.39
C TYR A 11 -3.84 20.90 -0.49
N LEU A 12 -5.14 20.60 -0.54
CA LEU A 12 -6.12 21.20 0.38
C LEU A 12 -5.68 21.04 1.84
N ASN A 13 -5.66 22.15 2.59
CA ASN A 13 -5.15 22.26 3.97
C ASN A 13 -3.65 21.92 4.15
N GLY A 14 -2.90 21.76 3.06
CA GLY A 14 -1.45 21.56 3.11
C GLY A 14 -0.72 22.88 3.38
N LEU A 15 0.34 22.81 4.20
CA LEU A 15 1.19 23.96 4.56
C LEU A 15 1.68 24.76 3.32
N ASN A 16 1.94 24.06 2.23
CA ASN A 16 2.49 24.64 0.99
C ASN A 16 1.42 24.89 -0.10
N ARG A 17 0.12 24.78 0.18
CA ARG A 17 -0.95 25.01 -0.82
C ARG A 17 -0.83 26.35 -1.55
N PRO A 18 -0.48 27.49 -0.90
CA PRO A 18 -0.37 28.77 -1.59
C PRO A 18 0.64 28.76 -2.74
N LEU A 19 1.70 27.94 -2.65
CA LEU A 19 2.70 27.79 -3.72
C LEU A 19 2.13 27.01 -4.92
N PHE A 20 1.11 26.19 -4.69
CA PHE A 20 0.48 25.34 -5.72
C PHE A 20 -0.71 26.02 -6.41
N LEU A 21 -1.37 27.00 -5.77
CA LEU A 21 -2.51 27.71 -6.35
C LEU A 21 -2.24 28.31 -7.74
N PRO A 22 -1.07 28.94 -7.99
CA PRO A 22 -0.75 29.48 -9.32
C PRO A 22 -0.56 28.39 -10.39
N PHE A 23 -0.25 27.16 -9.98
CA PHE A 23 -0.03 26.03 -10.89
C PHE A 23 -1.34 25.36 -11.32
N ILE A 24 -2.39 25.41 -10.50
CA ILE A 24 -3.68 24.75 -10.78
C ILE A 24 -4.29 25.18 -12.14
N PRO A 25 -4.31 26.48 -12.51
CA PRO A 25 -4.81 26.88 -13.83
C PRO A 25 -4.05 26.25 -14.99
N MET A 26 -2.72 26.22 -14.92
CA MET A 26 -1.88 25.59 -15.95
C MET A 26 -2.15 24.09 -16.05
N LEU A 27 -2.33 23.41 -14.90
CA LEU A 27 -2.68 21.99 -14.90
C LEU A 27 -4.01 21.72 -15.63
N LYS A 28 -5.01 22.59 -15.47
CA LYS A 28 -6.30 22.46 -16.16
C LYS A 28 -6.24 22.85 -17.64
N GLU A 29 -5.31 23.72 -18.03
CA GLU A 29 -5.10 24.13 -19.42
C GLU A 29 -4.39 23.04 -20.24
N PHE A 30 -3.35 22.44 -19.67
CA PHE A 30 -2.47 21.51 -20.38
C PHE A 30 -2.78 20.03 -20.15
N CYS A 31 -3.75 19.69 -19.30
CA CYS A 31 -4.12 18.30 -19.04
C CYS A 31 -5.64 18.09 -19.12
N GLU A 32 -6.01 16.92 -19.62
CA GLU A 32 -7.38 16.42 -19.55
C GLU A 32 -7.59 15.66 -18.23
N VAL A 33 -8.67 15.99 -17.52
CA VAL A 33 -9.02 15.37 -16.24
C VAL A 33 -9.97 14.21 -16.51
N HIS A 34 -9.51 12.99 -16.23
CA HIS A 34 -10.35 11.80 -16.23
C HIS A 34 -10.69 11.41 -14.79
N ASP A 35 -11.98 11.44 -14.45
CA ASP A 35 -12.47 10.92 -13.19
C ASP A 35 -12.59 9.39 -13.26
N ILE A 36 -11.81 8.69 -12.45
CA ILE A 36 -11.86 7.23 -12.32
C ILE A 36 -12.73 6.91 -11.11
N ASN A 37 -14.03 7.03 -11.29
CA ASN A 37 -15.00 6.62 -10.29
C ASN A 37 -15.26 5.11 -10.45
N SER A 38 -14.72 4.30 -9.54
CA SER A 38 -14.97 2.86 -9.49
C SER A 38 -15.82 2.52 -8.29
N GLU A 39 -16.95 1.84 -8.51
CA GLU A 39 -17.73 1.23 -7.44
C GLU A 39 -16.97 0.06 -6.78
N VAL A 40 -15.95 -0.48 -7.46
CA VAL A 40 -15.17 -1.61 -6.99
C VAL A 40 -13.91 -1.12 -6.29
N ASP A 41 -13.86 -1.32 -4.97
CA ASP A 41 -12.61 -1.19 -4.25
C ASP A 41 -11.73 -2.42 -4.53
N TYR A 42 -10.81 -2.28 -5.49
CA TYR A 42 -9.88 -3.35 -5.89
C TYR A 42 -8.99 -3.84 -4.75
N ARG A 43 -8.83 -3.07 -3.66
CA ARG A 43 -8.12 -3.51 -2.46
C ARG A 43 -8.88 -4.62 -1.73
N LEU A 44 -10.20 -4.63 -1.85
CA LEU A 44 -11.11 -5.58 -1.21
C LEU A 44 -11.48 -6.76 -2.11
N THR A 45 -11.05 -6.74 -3.38
CA THR A 45 -11.34 -7.83 -4.34
C THR A 45 -10.52 -9.10 -4.07
N THR A 46 -9.59 -9.09 -3.11
CA THR A 46 -8.99 -10.34 -2.60
C THR A 46 -10.10 -11.25 -2.07
N THR A 47 -10.37 -12.31 -2.82
CA THR A 47 -11.48 -13.29 -2.68
C THR A 47 -11.36 -14.20 -1.45
N GLY A 48 -10.73 -13.72 -0.39
CA GLY A 48 -10.46 -14.51 0.81
C GLY A 48 -11.61 -14.58 1.80
N GLU A 49 -11.43 -15.44 2.80
CA GLU A 49 -12.31 -15.60 3.97
C GLU A 49 -12.48 -14.28 4.73
N GLU A 50 -13.45 -14.18 5.67
CA GLU A 50 -13.65 -12.98 6.50
C GLU A 50 -12.36 -12.49 7.17
N GLU A 51 -11.46 -13.41 7.53
CA GLU A 51 -10.15 -13.09 8.06
C GLU A 51 -9.33 -12.24 7.07
N ASP A 52 -9.32 -12.55 5.78
CA ASP A 52 -8.54 -11.84 4.75
C ASP A 52 -9.00 -10.39 4.56
N ARG A 53 -10.29 -10.11 4.77
CA ARG A 53 -10.86 -8.76 4.72
C ARG A 53 -10.42 -7.85 5.86
N ARG A 54 -9.90 -8.40 6.97
CA ARG A 54 -9.33 -7.60 8.07
C ARG A 54 -7.98 -6.99 7.64
N VAL A 55 -8.03 -5.80 7.06
CA VAL A 55 -6.85 -5.03 6.61
C VAL A 55 -6.18 -4.25 7.73
N TYR A 56 -6.90 -4.00 8.84
CA TYR A 56 -6.37 -3.39 10.05
C TYR A 56 -6.50 -4.37 11.21
N ILE A 57 -5.37 -4.72 11.82
CA ILE A 57 -5.29 -5.70 12.90
C ILE A 57 -4.83 -4.98 14.17
N PHE A 58 -5.70 -5.00 15.18
CA PHE A 58 -5.52 -4.33 16.47
C PHE A 58 -6.35 -5.09 17.53
N PRO A 59 -5.92 -5.14 18.80
CA PRO A 59 -4.66 -4.63 19.37
C PRO A 59 -3.46 -5.52 19.04
N ASN A 60 -2.24 -5.11 19.45
CA ASN A 60 -1.06 -5.96 19.29
C ASN A 60 -1.05 -7.09 20.33
N GLY A 61 -1.81 -8.16 20.06
CA GLY A 61 -1.97 -9.33 20.92
C GLY A 61 -1.49 -10.62 20.25
N LYS A 62 -1.51 -11.72 21.02
CA LYS A 62 -1.04 -13.03 20.55
C LYS A 62 -1.89 -13.57 19.41
N ASP A 63 -3.20 -13.36 19.45
CA ASP A 63 -4.11 -13.88 18.44
C ASP A 63 -4.05 -13.05 17.15
N GLU A 64 -3.82 -11.74 17.26
CA GLU A 64 -3.55 -10.84 16.14
C GLU A 64 -2.25 -11.18 15.44
N GLN A 65 -1.19 -11.47 16.20
CA GLN A 65 0.07 -11.93 15.65
C GLN A 65 -0.11 -13.26 14.89
N ARG A 66 -0.84 -14.22 15.47
CA ARG A 66 -1.16 -15.49 14.81
C ARG A 66 -1.98 -15.29 13.54
N LEU A 67 -2.93 -14.36 13.55
CA LEU A 67 -3.72 -14.01 12.36
C LEU A 67 -2.82 -13.45 11.25
N LEU A 68 -1.92 -12.52 11.58
CA LEU A 68 -0.97 -11.96 10.63
C LEU A 68 -0.09 -13.07 10.02
N GLU A 69 0.42 -13.98 10.85
CA GLU A 69 1.24 -15.12 10.41
C GLU A 69 0.47 -16.05 9.46
N ARG A 70 -0.78 -16.42 9.80
CA ARG A 70 -1.64 -17.23 8.92
C ARG A 70 -1.83 -16.58 7.56
N LYS A 71 -2.12 -15.27 7.54
CA LYS A 71 -2.26 -14.50 6.30
C LYS A 71 -0.99 -14.53 5.46
N PHE A 72 0.16 -14.32 6.08
CA PHE A 72 1.44 -14.37 5.37
C PHE A 72 1.70 -15.74 4.76
N TYR A 73 1.53 -16.83 5.51
CA TYR A 73 1.71 -18.19 4.98
C TYR A 73 0.77 -18.49 3.81
N ARG A 74 -0.47 -17.98 3.86
CA ARG A 74 -1.45 -18.10 2.78
C ARG A 74 -0.97 -17.41 1.50
N ILE A 75 -0.47 -16.17 1.61
CA ILE A 75 0.10 -15.41 0.48
C ILE A 75 1.34 -16.11 -0.09
N CYS A 76 2.17 -16.69 0.78
CA CYS A 76 3.37 -17.42 0.39
C CYS A 76 3.09 -18.77 -0.27
N HIS A 77 1.83 -19.22 -0.33
CA HIS A 77 1.45 -20.57 -0.77
C HIS A 77 2.26 -21.68 -0.08
N GLY A 78 2.59 -21.48 1.20
CA GLY A 78 3.40 -22.41 2.00
C GLY A 78 4.92 -22.36 1.77
N HIS A 79 5.41 -21.59 0.80
CA HIS A 79 6.85 -21.47 0.51
C HIS A 79 7.44 -20.22 1.16
N VAL A 80 8.16 -20.40 2.27
CA VAL A 80 8.83 -19.30 2.98
C VAL A 80 10.33 -19.52 3.03
N GLU A 81 11.08 -18.51 2.62
CA GLU A 81 12.52 -18.40 2.72
C GLU A 81 12.89 -17.48 3.89
N THR A 82 14.08 -17.68 4.46
CA THR A 82 14.57 -16.86 5.58
C THR A 82 15.96 -16.31 5.28
N GLY A 83 16.27 -15.16 5.88
CA GLY A 83 17.60 -14.57 5.81
C GLY A 83 17.98 -13.94 4.47
N MET A 84 16.99 -13.65 3.62
CA MET A 84 17.21 -12.94 2.35
C MET A 84 17.74 -11.53 2.62
N GLN A 85 18.55 -10.98 1.70
CA GLN A 85 18.97 -9.58 1.73
C GLN A 85 18.51 -8.87 0.46
N ILE A 86 17.98 -7.67 0.63
CA ILE A 86 17.63 -6.78 -0.48
C ILE A 86 18.47 -5.51 -0.43
N GLU A 87 18.83 -4.98 -1.59
CA GLU A 87 19.52 -3.70 -1.70
C GLU A 87 18.54 -2.62 -2.20
N THR A 88 18.40 -1.54 -1.44
CA THR A 88 17.54 -0.41 -1.80
C THR A 88 18.10 0.88 -1.23
N GLN A 89 18.09 1.95 -2.04
CA GLN A 89 18.62 3.27 -1.65
C GLN A 89 20.05 3.21 -1.05
N GLY A 90 20.91 2.33 -1.58
CA GLY A 90 22.28 2.14 -1.11
C GLY A 90 22.41 1.42 0.24
N ARG A 91 21.33 0.82 0.75
CA ARG A 91 21.31 0.04 2.00
C ARG A 91 21.04 -1.43 1.71
N ARG A 92 21.72 -2.31 2.44
CA ARG A 92 21.39 -3.74 2.51
C ARG A 92 20.47 -3.99 3.68
N ILE A 93 19.29 -4.53 3.42
CA ILE A 93 18.25 -4.79 4.41
C ILE A 93 18.06 -6.31 4.51
N LEU A 94 18.17 -6.84 5.73
CA LEU A 94 17.84 -8.23 6.03
C LEU A 94 16.32 -8.40 6.03
N VAL A 95 15.84 -9.41 5.32
CA VAL A 95 14.44 -9.82 5.26
C VAL A 95 14.29 -11.14 6.04
N PRO A 96 13.71 -11.11 7.25
CA PRO A 96 13.60 -12.30 8.10
C PRO A 96 12.83 -13.46 7.45
N LYS A 97 11.71 -13.16 6.79
CA LYS A 97 10.89 -14.13 6.06
C LYS A 97 10.43 -13.53 4.73
N SER A 98 10.48 -14.29 3.65
CA SER A 98 10.04 -13.88 2.32
C SER A 98 9.49 -15.04 1.50
N ALA A 99 8.73 -14.73 0.46
CA ALA A 99 8.43 -15.68 -0.61
C ALA A 99 8.58 -14.97 -1.95
N VAL A 100 9.68 -15.25 -2.65
CA VAL A 100 10.03 -14.58 -3.92
C VAL A 100 8.96 -14.82 -4.98
N ASN A 101 8.43 -16.04 -5.07
CA ASN A 101 7.40 -16.40 -6.04
C ASN A 101 6.09 -15.61 -5.87
N SER A 102 5.79 -15.17 -4.65
CA SER A 102 4.61 -14.35 -4.33
C SER A 102 4.93 -12.87 -4.12
N ASN A 103 6.17 -12.44 -4.36
CA ASN A 103 6.64 -11.06 -4.15
C ASN A 103 6.27 -10.49 -2.76
N VAL A 104 6.37 -11.30 -1.70
CA VAL A 104 6.02 -10.88 -0.34
C VAL A 104 7.23 -10.98 0.59
N ALA A 105 7.35 -10.00 1.48
CA ALA A 105 8.38 -9.93 2.51
C ALA A 105 7.74 -9.57 3.85
N TRP A 106 8.23 -10.17 4.92
CA TRP A 106 7.80 -9.90 6.29
C TRP A 106 8.94 -9.30 7.08
N PHE A 107 8.66 -8.17 7.73
CA PHE A 107 9.56 -7.51 8.67
C PHE A 107 8.91 -7.45 10.06
N GLY A 108 9.75 -7.54 11.08
CA GLY A 108 9.37 -7.11 12.43
C GLY A 108 9.72 -5.63 12.63
N PHE A 109 9.09 -5.01 13.63
CA PHE A 109 9.44 -3.69 14.15
C PHE A 109 9.74 -3.79 15.64
#